data_AF-A0A529W3S2-F1
#
_entry.id   AF-A0A529W3S2-F1
#
_cell.length_a   1.000
_cell.length_b   1.000
_cell.length_c   1.000
_cell.angle_alpha   90.00
_cell.angle_beta   90.00
_cell.angle_gamma   90.00
#
_symmetry.space_group_name_H-M   'P 1'
#
loop_
_entity.id
_entity.type
_entity.pdbx_description
1 polymer ?
#
loop_
_entity_poly.entity_id
_entity_poly.type
_entity_poly.pdbx_seq_one_letter_code
_entity_poly.pdbx_strand_id
1 'polypeptide(L)'
;NGTMISASLLGALAGSDALPFTRESYEQAIGAGGRGVKASLAAFGAACDRALGIAAAPTSEKAAKPAAEPKSTAKVSGPETLLKGWQQLAARVAALPEPLRDMAERGLKKVVDYQDIAYGGEYLDRLDKAVALDSAERGYALSIAAAKHLANAMCYDDMIRVADLKTRSTRDKRVRKEVGVKEGSVLQVTEYFHPRIEEFCGTMPAGLGSYIEKRPKLAAFLDRRINRGRHIRTDSFTGFAMLWFIGGLRRWRRRLLRHKVETEHLERWYGLALGHARQDYALATEILNCRRLIKGYSDTHARAQSKFDCVLSALPMLKDR
;
A
#
# COMPACT_ATOMS: atom_id res chain seq x y z
N ASN A 1 -13.32 22.97 -16.10
CA ASN A 1 -12.27 23.99 -15.86
C ASN A 1 -10.86 23.57 -16.29
N GLY A 2 -10.59 22.33 -16.73
CA GLY A 2 -9.30 21.99 -17.37
C GLY A 2 -8.06 22.22 -16.48
N THR A 3 -8.19 21.99 -15.17
CA THR A 3 -7.11 22.16 -14.17
C THR A 3 -7.01 20.93 -13.27
N MET A 4 -5.99 20.89 -12.42
CA MET A 4 -5.77 19.84 -11.42
C MET A 4 -6.92 19.78 -10.41
N ILE A 5 -7.29 18.56 -9.98
CA ILE A 5 -8.39 18.32 -9.03
C ILE A 5 -8.19 19.04 -7.67
N SER A 6 -6.93 19.30 -7.31
CA SER A 6 -6.54 19.97 -6.07
C SER A 6 -7.20 21.34 -5.91
N ALA A 7 -7.36 22.11 -6.99
CA ALA A 7 -8.00 23.42 -6.93
C ALA A 7 -9.49 23.34 -6.55
N SER A 8 -10.20 22.33 -7.07
CA SER A 8 -11.60 22.08 -6.69
C SER A 8 -11.74 21.54 -5.27
N LEU A 9 -10.82 20.69 -4.81
CA LEU A 9 -10.83 20.22 -3.42
C LEU A 9 -10.55 21.36 -2.43
N LEU A 10 -9.61 22.25 -2.76
CA LEU A 10 -9.31 23.44 -1.96
C LEU A 10 -10.51 24.40 -1.91
N GLY A 11 -11.23 24.56 -3.02
CA GLY A 11 -12.48 25.33 -3.06
C GLY A 11 -13.57 24.74 -2.17
N ALA A 12 -13.79 23.43 -2.24
CA ALA A 12 -14.75 22.76 -1.37
C ALA A 12 -14.40 22.87 0.12
N LEU A 13 -13.10 22.80 0.46
CA LEU A 13 -12.62 23.01 1.82
C LEU A 13 -12.87 24.46 2.29
N ALA A 14 -12.54 25.44 1.45
CA ALA A 14 -12.79 26.85 1.75
C ALA A 14 -14.29 27.14 1.97
N GLY A 15 -15.17 26.55 1.16
CA GLY A 15 -16.61 26.70 1.31
C GLY A 15 -17.25 25.84 2.41
N SER A 16 -16.49 24.93 3.04
CA SER A 16 -16.98 24.12 4.17
C SER A 16 -16.81 24.80 5.53
N ASP A 17 -16.11 25.94 5.57
CA ASP A 17 -15.78 26.69 6.78
C ASP A 17 -15.02 25.90 7.86
N ALA A 18 -14.39 24.78 7.48
CA ALA A 18 -13.62 23.93 8.39
C ALA A 18 -12.31 24.58 8.88
N LEU A 19 -11.88 25.67 8.26
CA LEU A 19 -10.63 26.38 8.57
C LEU A 19 -10.88 27.90 8.63
N PRO A 20 -10.25 28.63 9.56
CA PRO A 20 -10.54 30.04 9.84
C PRO A 20 -9.80 30.99 8.87
N PHE A 21 -9.86 30.72 7.56
CA PHE A 21 -9.21 31.54 6.54
C PHE A 21 -10.25 32.10 5.59
N THR A 22 -10.07 33.36 5.17
CA THR A 22 -10.97 33.98 4.20
C THR A 22 -10.76 33.39 2.81
N ARG A 23 -11.79 33.49 1.96
CA ARG A 23 -11.73 33.04 0.57
C ARG A 23 -10.56 33.68 -0.19
N GLU A 24 -10.33 34.97 0.02
CA GLU A 24 -9.26 35.75 -0.62
C GLU A 24 -7.88 35.20 -0.28
N SER A 25 -7.70 34.68 0.95
CA SER A 25 -6.43 34.07 1.38
C SER A 25 -6.10 32.83 0.55
N TYR A 26 -7.12 32.00 0.25
CA TYR A 26 -6.95 30.85 -0.63
C TYR A 26 -6.70 31.27 -2.09
N GLU A 27 -7.41 32.29 -2.59
CA GLU A 27 -7.25 32.80 -3.95
C GLU A 27 -5.86 33.41 -4.16
N GLN A 28 -5.33 34.14 -3.18
CA GLN A 28 -3.95 34.66 -3.18
C GLN A 28 -2.92 33.52 -3.22
N ALA A 29 -3.12 32.46 -2.44
CA ALA A 29 -2.24 31.29 -2.44
C ALA A 29 -2.22 30.58 -3.81
N ILE A 30 -3.39 30.46 -4.47
CA ILE A 30 -3.49 29.93 -5.83
C ILE A 30 -2.82 30.89 -6.83
N GLY A 31 -2.99 32.21 -6.64
CA GLY A 31 -2.41 33.26 -7.46
C GLY A 31 -0.89 33.25 -7.49
N ALA A 32 -0.25 32.92 -6.37
CA ALA A 32 1.20 32.75 -6.29
C ALA A 32 1.72 31.52 -7.06
N GLY A 33 0.87 30.56 -7.39
CA GLY A 33 1.22 29.33 -8.11
C GLY A 33 1.31 29.54 -9.62
N GLY A 34 2.47 29.98 -10.14
CA GLY A 34 2.65 30.49 -11.51
C GLY A 34 2.27 29.64 -12.74
N ARG A 35 1.59 28.49 -12.64
CA ARG A 35 1.05 27.73 -13.79
C ARG A 35 -0.43 27.40 -13.63
N GLY A 36 -1.22 27.74 -14.65
CA GLY A 36 -2.64 27.39 -14.70
C GLY A 36 -3.54 28.15 -13.73
N VAL A 37 -3.06 29.26 -13.15
CA VAL A 37 -3.74 30.08 -12.13
C VAL A 37 -5.20 30.36 -12.49
N LYS A 38 -5.46 30.86 -13.69
CA LYS A 38 -6.83 31.22 -14.14
C LYS A 38 -7.79 30.03 -14.10
N ALA A 39 -7.34 28.87 -14.57
CA ALA A 39 -8.14 27.64 -14.57
C ALA A 39 -8.33 27.10 -13.14
N SER A 40 -7.30 27.19 -12.30
CA SER A 40 -7.33 26.82 -10.88
C SER A 40 -8.27 27.72 -10.05
N LEU A 41 -8.21 29.04 -10.23
CA LEU A 41 -9.13 29.98 -9.58
C LEU A 41 -10.59 29.73 -9.99
N ALA A 42 -10.84 29.48 -11.27
CA ALA A 42 -12.19 29.13 -11.75
C ALA A 42 -12.69 27.81 -11.12
N ALA A 43 -11.81 26.81 -10.97
CA ALA A 43 -12.14 25.52 -10.33
C ALA A 43 -12.31 25.61 -8.82
N PHE A 44 -11.53 26.47 -8.16
CA PHE A 44 -11.65 26.81 -6.75
C PHE A 44 -12.99 27.51 -6.50
N GLY A 45 -13.26 28.62 -7.19
CA GLY A 45 -14.49 29.40 -7.02
C GLY A 45 -15.73 28.55 -7.22
N ALA A 46 -15.80 27.82 -8.34
CA ALA A 46 -16.95 26.94 -8.62
C ALA A 46 -17.16 25.83 -7.56
N ALA A 47 -16.11 25.36 -6.88
CA ALA A 47 -16.24 24.37 -5.82
C ALA A 47 -16.57 24.99 -4.46
N CYS A 48 -16.04 26.18 -4.17
CA CYS A 48 -16.37 26.97 -2.98
C CYS A 48 -17.84 27.38 -3.00
N ASP A 49 -18.32 27.92 -4.13
CA ASP A 49 -19.71 28.32 -4.31
C ASP A 49 -20.67 27.12 -4.19
N ARG A 50 -20.25 25.93 -4.60
CA ARG A 50 -21.01 24.68 -4.41
C ARG A 50 -21.04 24.23 -2.95
N ALA A 51 -19.92 24.31 -2.23
CA ALA A 51 -19.86 23.91 -0.83
C ALA A 51 -20.66 24.86 0.08
N LEU A 52 -20.69 26.16 -0.26
CA LEU A 52 -21.52 27.17 0.40
C LEU A 52 -23.02 27.09 0.04
N GLY A 53 -23.41 26.19 -0.88
CA GLY A 53 -24.79 26.07 -1.36
C GLY A 53 -25.27 27.22 -2.26
N ILE A 54 -24.36 28.11 -2.69
CA ILE A 54 -24.64 29.28 -3.54
C ILE A 54 -24.86 28.85 -5.00
N ALA A 55 -24.16 27.80 -5.44
CA ALA A 55 -24.31 27.22 -6.77
C ALA A 55 -24.89 25.80 -6.68
N ALA A 56 -25.98 25.56 -7.41
CA ALA A 56 -26.50 24.21 -7.60
C ALA A 56 -25.42 23.33 -8.23
N ALA A 57 -25.26 22.11 -7.71
CA ALA A 57 -24.47 21.10 -8.39
C ALA A 57 -25.03 20.95 -9.82
N PRO A 58 -24.19 20.88 -10.87
CA PRO A 58 -24.71 20.50 -12.17
C PRO A 58 -25.40 19.15 -11.99
N THR A 59 -26.68 19.08 -12.32
CA THR A 59 -27.45 17.84 -12.40
C THR A 59 -26.78 17.00 -13.48
N SER A 60 -25.77 16.28 -13.08
CA SER A 60 -25.19 15.21 -13.86
C SER A 60 -26.14 14.04 -13.69
N GLU A 61 -27.19 14.03 -14.53
CA GLU A 61 -27.78 12.77 -14.93
C GLU A 61 -26.63 11.90 -15.47
N LYS A 62 -26.32 10.82 -14.73
CA LYS A 62 -25.11 9.96 -14.77
C LYS A 62 -23.91 10.55 -13.98
N ALA A 63 -23.46 9.98 -12.88
CA ALA A 63 -23.47 8.57 -12.50
C ALA A 63 -23.60 8.43 -10.99
N ALA A 64 -24.81 8.08 -10.53
CA ALA A 64 -24.87 7.09 -9.46
C ALA A 64 -24.03 5.92 -9.97
N LYS A 65 -22.86 5.69 -9.36
CA LYS A 65 -22.21 4.38 -9.49
C LYS A 65 -23.32 3.37 -9.20
N PRO A 66 -23.62 2.43 -10.11
CA PRO A 66 -24.43 1.29 -9.71
C PRO A 66 -23.81 0.80 -8.41
N ALA A 67 -24.61 0.72 -7.34
CA ALA A 67 -24.24 -0.08 -6.19
C ALA A 67 -23.70 -1.36 -6.78
N ALA A 68 -22.41 -1.62 -6.57
CA ALA A 68 -21.75 -2.72 -7.22
C ALA A 68 -22.57 -3.96 -6.86
N GLU A 69 -23.32 -4.47 -7.84
CA GLU A 69 -23.96 -5.77 -7.75
C GLU A 69 -22.90 -6.72 -7.17
N PRO A 70 -23.28 -7.61 -6.24
CA PRO A 70 -22.33 -8.54 -5.65
C PRO A 70 -21.61 -9.20 -6.81
N LYS A 71 -20.36 -8.80 -7.03
CA LYS A 71 -19.57 -9.32 -8.14
C LYS A 71 -19.63 -10.81 -7.95
N SER A 72 -20.26 -11.49 -8.92
CA SER A 72 -20.21 -12.93 -9.10
C SER A 72 -18.89 -13.41 -8.51
N THR A 73 -18.97 -14.22 -7.45
CA THR A 73 -17.81 -14.75 -6.74
C THR A 73 -16.97 -15.46 -7.77
N ALA A 74 -16.02 -14.72 -8.35
CA ALA A 74 -15.26 -15.19 -9.48
C ALA A 74 -14.62 -16.51 -9.04
N LYS A 75 -15.09 -17.62 -9.63
CA LYS A 75 -14.61 -18.94 -9.26
C LYS A 75 -13.11 -18.95 -9.51
N VAL A 76 -12.34 -19.12 -8.44
CA VAL A 76 -10.89 -19.23 -8.53
C VAL A 76 -10.58 -20.44 -9.41
N SER A 77 -9.78 -20.24 -10.45
CA SER A 77 -9.39 -21.27 -11.42
C SER A 77 -7.87 -21.43 -11.40
N GLY A 78 -7.39 -22.65 -11.59
CA GLY A 78 -5.97 -22.97 -11.57
C GLY A 78 -5.70 -24.46 -11.42
N PRO A 79 -4.43 -24.87 -11.27
CA PRO A 79 -4.04 -26.25 -11.00
C PRO A 79 -4.73 -26.81 -9.75
N GLU A 80 -5.16 -28.07 -9.80
CA GLU A 80 -5.94 -28.73 -8.73
C GLU A 80 -5.25 -28.68 -7.36
N THR A 81 -3.93 -28.84 -7.32
CA THR A 81 -3.14 -28.79 -6.07
C THR A 81 -3.21 -27.42 -5.40
N LEU A 82 -3.12 -26.34 -6.18
CA LEU A 82 -3.24 -24.97 -5.69
C LEU A 82 -4.67 -24.63 -5.28
N LEU A 83 -5.67 -25.14 -6.02
CA LEU A 83 -7.07 -24.98 -5.66
C LEU A 83 -7.41 -25.69 -4.33
N LYS A 84 -6.90 -26.90 -4.11
CA LYS A 84 -7.07 -27.62 -2.84
C LYS A 84 -6.42 -26.85 -1.69
N GLY A 85 -5.20 -26.35 -1.88
CA GLY A 85 -4.53 -25.51 -0.88
C GLY A 85 -5.30 -24.21 -0.59
N TRP A 86 -5.83 -23.55 -1.62
CA TRP A 86 -6.69 -22.37 -1.46
C TRP A 86 -7.96 -22.68 -0.68
N GLN A 87 -8.65 -23.77 -1.02
CA GLN A 87 -9.88 -24.20 -0.34
C GLN A 87 -9.63 -24.49 1.15
N GLN A 88 -8.49 -25.10 1.50
CA GLN A 88 -8.10 -25.35 2.88
C GLN A 88 -7.93 -24.04 3.67
N LEU A 89 -7.24 -23.05 3.10
CA LEU A 89 -7.06 -21.74 3.76
C LEU A 89 -8.38 -20.95 3.83
N ALA A 90 -9.20 -21.02 2.79
CA ALA A 90 -10.54 -20.40 2.78
C ALA A 90 -11.44 -21.02 3.86
N ALA A 91 -11.39 -22.34 4.06
CA ALA A 91 -12.10 -23.02 5.13
C ALA A 91 -11.61 -22.59 6.52
N ARG A 92 -10.30 -22.40 6.71
CA ARG A 92 -9.75 -21.82 7.96
C ARG A 92 -10.33 -20.43 8.23
N VAL A 93 -10.39 -19.57 7.21
CA VAL A 93 -10.99 -18.22 7.36
C VAL A 93 -12.48 -18.31 7.69
N ALA A 94 -13.22 -19.23 7.06
CA ALA A 94 -14.64 -19.42 7.35
C ALA A 94 -14.90 -19.91 8.78
N ALA A 95 -13.95 -20.61 9.40
CA ALA A 95 -14.01 -21.05 10.79
C ALA A 95 -13.70 -19.94 11.81
N LEU A 96 -13.14 -18.79 11.38
CA LEU A 96 -12.87 -17.66 12.28
C LEU A 96 -14.17 -17.01 12.81
N PRO A 97 -14.10 -16.24 13.91
CA PRO A 97 -15.21 -15.43 14.38
C PRO A 97 -15.75 -14.50 13.28
N GLU A 98 -17.08 -14.37 13.19
CA GLU A 98 -17.75 -13.63 12.11
C GLU A 98 -17.21 -12.22 11.86
N PRO A 99 -16.97 -11.36 12.88
CA PRO A 99 -16.45 -10.01 12.67
C PRO A 99 -15.07 -9.95 11.99
N LEU A 100 -14.29 -11.03 12.09
CA LEU A 100 -12.92 -11.12 11.58
C LEU A 100 -12.86 -11.60 10.12
N ARG A 101 -13.87 -12.35 9.66
CA ARG A 101 -13.81 -13.12 8.40
C ARG A 101 -13.51 -12.26 7.19
N ASP A 102 -14.20 -11.12 7.02
CA ASP A 102 -14.02 -10.26 5.84
C ASP A 102 -12.57 -9.72 5.75
N MET A 103 -12.02 -9.21 6.86
CA MET A 103 -10.66 -8.68 6.86
C MET A 103 -9.61 -9.78 6.69
N ALA A 104 -9.81 -10.94 7.33
CA ALA A 104 -8.94 -12.10 7.19
C ALA A 104 -8.93 -12.64 5.75
N GLU A 105 -10.09 -12.69 5.09
CA GLU A 105 -10.20 -13.13 3.69
C GLU A 105 -9.46 -12.18 2.75
N ARG A 106 -9.61 -10.86 2.94
CA ARG A 106 -8.88 -9.84 2.16
C ARG A 106 -7.38 -9.94 2.39
N GLY A 107 -6.96 -10.14 3.64
CA GLY A 107 -5.56 -10.35 3.99
C GLY A 107 -4.98 -11.61 3.34
N LEU A 108 -5.68 -12.73 3.45
CA LEU A 108 -5.30 -14.01 2.85
C LEU A 108 -5.14 -13.88 1.32
N LYS A 109 -6.13 -13.32 0.63
CA LYS A 109 -6.07 -13.06 -0.83
C LYS A 109 -4.84 -12.24 -1.19
N LYS A 110 -4.55 -11.19 -0.42
CA LYS A 110 -3.40 -10.31 -0.65
C LYS A 110 -2.06 -11.05 -0.48
N VAL A 111 -1.92 -11.85 0.59
CA VAL A 111 -0.68 -12.58 0.91
C VAL A 111 -0.43 -13.71 -0.10
N VAL A 112 -1.46 -14.42 -0.52
CA VAL A 112 -1.36 -15.46 -1.56
C VAL A 112 -1.03 -14.85 -2.93
N ASP A 113 -1.67 -13.75 -3.31
CA ASP A 113 -1.31 -13.01 -4.53
C ASP A 113 0.11 -12.46 -4.47
N TYR A 114 0.60 -12.11 -3.29
CA TYR A 114 1.95 -11.61 -3.09
C TYR A 114 3.02 -12.68 -3.25
N GLN A 115 2.85 -13.85 -2.62
CA GLN A 115 3.88 -14.90 -2.56
C GLN A 115 3.39 -16.29 -3.00
N ASP A 116 2.61 -17.00 -2.19
CA ASP A 116 2.07 -18.33 -2.50
C ASP A 116 1.09 -18.80 -1.41
N ILE A 117 0.53 -20.01 -1.58
CA ILE A 117 -0.38 -20.64 -0.61
C ILE A 117 0.31 -20.87 0.75
N ALA A 118 1.57 -21.32 0.76
CA ALA A 118 2.29 -21.58 2.01
C ALA A 118 2.45 -20.29 2.84
N TYR A 119 2.76 -19.17 2.18
CA TYR A 119 2.83 -17.86 2.81
C TYR A 119 1.44 -17.37 3.31
N GLY A 120 0.36 -17.76 2.64
CA GLY A 120 -1.00 -17.57 3.13
C GLY A 120 -1.28 -18.34 4.42
N GLY A 121 -0.75 -19.56 4.55
CA GLY A 121 -0.79 -20.32 5.81
C GLY A 121 -0.08 -19.60 6.95
N GLU A 122 1.15 -19.12 6.70
CA GLU A 122 1.95 -18.35 7.67
C GLU A 122 1.28 -17.05 8.14
N TYR A 123 0.44 -16.45 7.30
CA TYR A 123 -0.39 -15.30 7.67
C TYR A 123 -1.49 -15.71 8.66
N LEU A 124 -2.19 -16.82 8.38
CA LEU A 124 -3.22 -17.32 9.29
C LEU A 124 -2.62 -17.80 10.62
N ASP A 125 -1.47 -18.48 10.58
CA ASP A 125 -0.78 -18.94 11.81
C ASP A 125 -0.37 -17.76 12.72
N ARG A 126 -0.05 -16.61 12.12
CA ARG A 126 0.18 -15.36 12.88
C ARG A 126 -1.13 -14.78 13.39
N LEU A 127 -2.17 -14.73 12.55
CA LEU A 127 -3.48 -14.22 12.93
C LEU A 127 -4.08 -15.00 14.10
N ASP A 128 -3.92 -16.32 14.12
CA ASP A 128 -4.40 -17.20 15.19
C ASP A 128 -3.84 -16.79 16.57
N LYS A 129 -2.63 -16.22 16.63
CA LYS A 129 -2.04 -15.68 17.88
C LYS A 129 -2.80 -14.48 18.42
N ALA A 130 -3.29 -13.58 17.55
CA ALA A 130 -4.13 -12.46 17.98
C ALA A 130 -5.52 -12.95 18.39
N VAL A 131 -6.11 -13.88 17.63
CA VAL A 131 -7.44 -14.46 17.93
C VAL A 131 -7.44 -15.13 19.31
N ALA A 132 -6.36 -15.83 19.67
CA ALA A 132 -6.21 -16.46 20.98
C ALA A 132 -6.13 -15.47 22.16
N LEU A 133 -5.86 -14.18 21.92
CA LEU A 133 -5.81 -13.12 22.93
C LEU A 133 -7.04 -12.21 22.90
N ASP A 134 -8.03 -12.54 22.08
CA ASP A 134 -9.20 -11.74 21.81
C ASP A 134 -10.48 -12.45 22.23
N SER A 135 -11.59 -11.74 22.26
CA SER A 135 -12.88 -12.29 22.70
C SER A 135 -14.07 -11.58 22.05
N ALA A 136 -15.22 -12.24 22.07
CA ALA A 136 -16.47 -11.68 21.57
C ALA A 136 -16.88 -10.39 22.30
N GLU A 137 -16.60 -10.28 23.61
CA GLU A 137 -16.89 -9.10 24.43
C GLU A 137 -16.19 -7.84 23.93
N ARG A 138 -15.01 -8.00 23.31
CA ARG A 138 -14.20 -6.91 22.75
C ARG A 138 -14.37 -6.73 21.24
N GLY A 139 -15.36 -7.41 20.65
CA GLY A 139 -15.70 -7.32 19.24
C GLY A 139 -14.60 -7.78 18.29
N TYR A 140 -13.63 -8.56 18.76
CA TYR A 140 -12.45 -8.99 17.99
C TYR A 140 -11.60 -7.84 17.40
N ALA A 141 -11.60 -6.66 18.03
CA ALA A 141 -10.95 -5.47 17.48
C ALA A 141 -9.43 -5.65 17.27
N LEU A 142 -8.74 -6.32 18.19
CA LEU A 142 -7.30 -6.64 18.10
C LEU A 142 -7.05 -7.56 16.91
N SER A 143 -7.86 -8.60 16.76
CA SER A 143 -7.74 -9.57 15.66
C SER A 143 -8.04 -8.94 14.30
N ILE A 144 -9.03 -8.05 14.22
CA ILE A 144 -9.36 -7.31 12.98
C ILE A 144 -8.20 -6.39 12.59
N ALA A 145 -7.62 -5.66 13.56
CA ALA A 145 -6.44 -4.84 13.33
C ALA A 145 -5.24 -5.69 12.90
N ALA A 146 -5.01 -6.83 13.56
CA ALA A 146 -3.95 -7.78 13.21
C ALA A 146 -4.14 -8.31 11.78
N ALA A 147 -5.33 -8.76 11.41
CA ALA A 147 -5.63 -9.29 10.08
C ALA A 147 -5.27 -8.28 8.97
N LYS A 148 -5.62 -7.00 9.16
CA LYS A 148 -5.28 -5.93 8.22
C LYS A 148 -3.78 -5.65 8.16
N HIS A 149 -3.17 -5.41 9.32
CA HIS A 149 -1.82 -4.88 9.39
C HIS A 149 -0.75 -5.94 9.20
N LEU A 150 -0.99 -7.19 9.59
CA LEU A 150 -0.13 -8.34 9.23
C LEU A 150 -0.07 -8.53 7.71
N ALA A 151 -1.22 -8.52 7.03
CA ALA A 151 -1.25 -8.66 5.57
C ALA A 151 -0.47 -7.51 4.88
N ASN A 152 -0.54 -6.30 5.44
CA ASN A 152 0.25 -5.16 4.95
C ASN A 152 1.75 -5.32 5.24
N ALA A 153 2.12 -5.78 6.43
CA ALA A 153 3.51 -5.97 6.82
C ALA A 153 4.18 -7.11 6.04
N MET A 154 3.46 -8.21 5.81
CA MET A 154 3.94 -9.37 5.06
C MET A 154 4.08 -9.10 3.55
N CYS A 155 3.34 -8.12 3.03
CA CYS A 155 3.33 -7.75 1.60
C CYS A 155 3.99 -6.39 1.39
N TYR A 156 5.30 -6.32 1.66
CA TYR A 156 6.10 -5.13 1.43
C TYR A 156 6.42 -4.95 -0.06
N ASP A 157 6.64 -3.71 -0.46
CA ASP A 157 7.12 -3.39 -1.80
C ASP A 157 8.60 -3.74 -1.91
N ASP A 158 8.95 -4.54 -2.91
CA ASP A 158 10.32 -4.83 -3.33
C ASP A 158 10.43 -4.74 -4.85
N MET A 159 11.65 -4.69 -5.38
CA MET A 159 11.85 -4.64 -6.84
C MET A 159 11.14 -5.78 -7.59
N ILE A 160 11.06 -6.96 -6.98
CA ILE A 160 10.36 -8.13 -7.56
C ILE A 160 8.86 -7.85 -7.68
N ARG A 161 8.22 -7.35 -6.62
CA ARG A 161 6.80 -7.04 -6.57
C ARG A 161 6.47 -5.89 -7.50
N VAL A 162 7.29 -4.84 -7.51
CA VAL A 162 7.11 -3.69 -8.40
C VAL A 162 7.24 -4.13 -9.86
N ALA A 163 8.21 -4.99 -10.19
CA ALA A 163 8.37 -5.53 -11.54
C ALA A 163 7.20 -6.47 -11.95
N ASP A 164 6.74 -7.35 -11.06
CA ASP A 164 5.54 -8.18 -11.26
C ASP A 164 4.30 -7.30 -11.53
N LEU A 165 4.04 -6.32 -10.66
CA LEU A 165 2.90 -5.40 -10.83
C LEU A 165 2.95 -4.63 -12.16
N LYS A 166 4.15 -4.31 -12.65
CA LYS A 166 4.34 -3.58 -13.91
C LYS A 166 4.15 -4.43 -15.16
N THR A 167 4.25 -5.76 -15.05
CA THR A 167 4.15 -6.71 -16.18
C THR A 167 2.82 -7.46 -16.26
N ARG A 168 1.94 -7.31 -15.26
CA ARG A 168 0.60 -7.95 -15.26
C ARG A 168 -0.31 -7.43 -16.39
N SER A 169 -1.02 -8.34 -17.05
CA SER A 169 -1.94 -8.02 -18.15
C SER A 169 -3.14 -7.15 -17.74
N THR A 170 -3.58 -7.25 -16.48
CA THR A 170 -4.64 -6.39 -15.92
C THR A 170 -4.23 -4.91 -15.86
N ARG A 171 -2.93 -4.65 -15.76
CA ARG A 171 -2.37 -3.30 -15.74
C ARG A 171 -2.51 -2.60 -17.08
N ASP A 172 -2.11 -3.25 -18.17
CA ASP A 172 -2.18 -2.65 -19.52
C ASP A 172 -3.62 -2.22 -19.86
N LYS A 173 -4.59 -3.10 -19.57
CA LYS A 173 -6.03 -2.79 -19.72
C LYS A 173 -6.46 -1.57 -18.91
N ARG A 174 -5.98 -1.43 -17.67
CA ARG A 174 -6.31 -0.29 -16.81
C ARG A 174 -5.69 1.01 -17.31
N VAL A 175 -4.39 0.99 -17.64
CA VAL A 175 -3.66 2.18 -18.10
C VAL A 175 -4.26 2.71 -19.41
N ARG A 176 -4.57 1.82 -20.37
CA ARG A 176 -5.25 2.22 -21.63
C ARG A 176 -6.60 2.88 -21.38
N LYS A 177 -7.38 2.36 -20.41
CA LYS A 177 -8.66 2.93 -20.01
C LYS A 177 -8.51 4.30 -19.34
N GLU A 178 -7.54 4.46 -18.44
CA GLU A 178 -7.29 5.72 -17.73
C GLU A 178 -6.75 6.82 -18.65
N VAL A 179 -5.92 6.47 -19.64
CA VAL A 179 -5.36 7.40 -20.62
C VAL A 179 -6.35 7.70 -21.77
N GLY A 180 -7.43 6.93 -21.90
CA GLY A 180 -8.47 7.16 -22.91
C GLY A 180 -8.00 6.86 -24.34
N VAL A 181 -7.13 5.87 -24.51
CA VAL A 181 -6.54 5.53 -25.81
C VAL A 181 -7.57 4.80 -26.69
N LYS A 182 -7.79 5.28 -27.92
CA LYS A 182 -8.66 4.61 -28.92
C LYS A 182 -8.07 3.24 -29.32
N GLU A 183 -8.93 2.25 -29.55
CA GLU A 183 -8.48 0.95 -30.06
C GLU A 183 -7.63 1.12 -31.33
N GLY A 184 -6.48 0.43 -31.38
CA GLY A 184 -5.52 0.53 -32.50
C GLY A 184 -4.39 1.57 -32.33
N SER A 185 -4.43 2.44 -31.31
CA SER A 185 -3.36 3.41 -31.08
C SER A 185 -2.22 2.82 -30.22
N VAL A 186 -0.95 3.09 -30.58
CA VAL A 186 0.21 2.62 -29.82
C VAL A 186 0.44 3.52 -28.61
N LEU A 187 0.29 2.96 -27.40
CA LEU A 187 0.60 3.64 -26.14
C LEU A 187 2.03 3.30 -25.70
N GLN A 188 2.88 4.32 -25.55
CA GLN A 188 4.23 4.16 -25.01
C GLN A 188 4.22 4.39 -23.49
N VAL A 189 4.64 3.38 -22.73
CA VAL A 189 4.69 3.44 -21.26
C VAL A 189 6.14 3.40 -20.81
N THR A 190 6.64 4.54 -20.33
CA THR A 190 7.97 4.66 -19.73
C THR A 190 7.86 4.64 -18.21
N GLU A 191 8.52 3.67 -17.60
CA GLU A 191 8.61 3.53 -16.15
C GLU A 191 9.82 4.26 -15.61
N TYR A 192 9.60 5.12 -14.62
CA TYR A 192 10.68 5.64 -13.81
C TYR A 192 11.01 4.65 -12.68
N PHE A 193 12.28 4.29 -12.57
CA PHE A 193 12.82 3.52 -11.46
C PHE A 193 13.97 4.29 -10.83
N HIS A 194 13.98 4.39 -9.51
CA HIS A 194 15.08 4.97 -8.75
C HIS A 194 15.59 3.95 -7.73
N PRO A 195 16.24 2.86 -8.21
CA PRO A 195 16.64 1.78 -7.33
C PRO A 195 17.76 2.27 -6.40
N ARG A 196 17.53 2.20 -5.10
CA ARG A 196 18.57 2.49 -4.11
C ARG A 196 19.50 1.29 -3.93
N ILE A 197 20.71 1.53 -3.40
CA ILE A 197 21.61 0.41 -3.07
C ILE A 197 21.00 -0.56 -2.06
N GLU A 198 20.25 -0.10 -1.07
CA GLU A 198 19.62 -0.96 -0.05
C GLU A 198 18.54 -1.84 -0.64
N GLU A 199 17.87 -1.37 -1.70
CA GLU A 199 16.90 -2.15 -2.44
C GLU A 199 17.58 -3.23 -3.28
N PHE A 200 18.71 -2.88 -3.88
CA PHE A 200 19.54 -3.80 -4.64
C PHE A 200 20.16 -4.88 -3.74
N CYS A 201 20.79 -4.49 -2.64
CA CYS A 201 21.25 -5.41 -1.58
C CYS A 201 20.08 -6.23 -1.03
N GLY A 202 18.89 -5.62 -0.90
CA GLY A 202 17.65 -6.27 -0.52
C GLY A 202 17.22 -7.40 -1.45
N THR A 203 17.58 -7.34 -2.74
CA THR A 203 17.34 -8.41 -3.72
C THR A 203 18.44 -9.48 -3.78
N MET A 204 19.51 -9.35 -2.99
CA MET A 204 20.56 -10.36 -2.89
C MET A 204 20.24 -11.40 -1.81
N PRO A 205 20.86 -12.60 -1.87
CA PRO A 205 20.87 -13.54 -0.75
C PRO A 205 21.34 -12.87 0.55
N ALA A 206 20.72 -13.21 1.68
CA ALA A 206 20.92 -12.51 2.95
C ALA A 206 22.39 -12.31 3.37
N GLY A 207 23.25 -13.31 3.13
CA GLY A 207 24.68 -13.21 3.44
C GLY A 207 25.42 -12.15 2.62
N LEU A 208 25.19 -12.12 1.30
CA LEU A 208 25.86 -11.20 0.39
C LEU A 208 25.38 -9.76 0.58
N GLY A 209 24.07 -9.55 0.69
CA GLY A 209 23.52 -8.22 0.94
C GLY A 209 24.02 -7.64 2.25
N SER A 210 24.01 -8.44 3.34
CA SER A 210 24.50 -8.00 4.65
C SER A 210 25.99 -7.68 4.62
N TYR A 211 26.79 -8.44 3.88
CA TYR A 211 28.21 -8.19 3.72
C TYR A 211 28.49 -6.85 3.03
N ILE A 212 27.70 -6.49 2.02
CA ILE A 212 27.83 -5.21 1.31
C ILE A 212 27.39 -4.05 2.21
N GLU A 213 26.25 -4.16 2.90
CA GLU A 213 25.75 -3.13 3.81
C GLU A 213 26.70 -2.86 4.98
N LYS A 214 27.37 -3.90 5.50
CA LYS A 214 28.39 -3.77 6.57
C LYS A 214 29.67 -3.08 6.12
N ARG A 215 29.88 -2.88 4.81
CA ARG A 215 31.09 -2.26 4.24
C ARG A 215 30.73 -0.92 3.59
N PRO A 216 30.75 0.20 4.33
CA PRO A 216 30.24 1.50 3.85
C PRO A 216 30.95 2.00 2.59
N LYS A 217 32.25 1.71 2.42
CA LYS A 217 33.00 2.04 1.19
C LYS A 217 32.50 1.27 -0.04
N LEU A 218 32.16 -0.01 0.13
CA LEU A 218 31.64 -0.85 -0.96
C LEU A 218 30.20 -0.46 -1.31
N ALA A 219 29.37 -0.24 -0.29
CA ALA A 219 28.01 0.25 -0.47
C ALA A 219 27.99 1.61 -1.20
N ALA A 220 28.82 2.57 -0.79
CA ALA A 220 28.91 3.89 -1.45
C ALA A 220 29.42 3.80 -2.90
N PHE A 221 30.37 2.92 -3.18
CA PHE A 221 30.86 2.68 -4.55
C PHE A 221 29.76 2.13 -5.45
N LEU A 222 28.99 1.16 -4.96
CA LEU A 222 27.88 0.56 -5.70
C LEU A 222 26.69 1.52 -5.84
N ASP A 223 26.38 2.28 -4.79
CA ASP A 223 25.31 3.29 -4.79
C ASP A 223 25.55 4.33 -5.88
N ARG A 224 26.77 4.86 -6.00
CA ARG A 224 27.12 5.83 -7.05
C ARG A 224 26.88 5.30 -8.49
N ARG A 225 26.87 3.98 -8.69
CA ARG A 225 26.57 3.35 -9.98
C ARG A 225 25.10 2.96 -10.16
N ILE A 226 24.39 2.66 -9.08
CA ILE A 226 23.03 2.12 -9.10
C ILE A 226 21.97 3.20 -8.89
N ASN A 227 22.26 4.18 -8.04
CA ASN A 227 21.42 5.32 -7.65
C ASN A 227 21.31 6.37 -8.78
N ARG A 228 20.90 5.91 -9.96
CA ARG A 228 20.56 6.75 -11.11
C ARG A 228 19.13 6.43 -11.50
N GLY A 229 18.33 7.47 -11.73
CA GLY A 229 17.00 7.32 -12.31
C GLY A 229 17.10 6.58 -13.64
N ARG A 230 16.46 5.40 -13.72
CA ARG A 230 16.37 4.59 -14.94
C ARG A 230 14.98 4.74 -15.53
N HIS A 231 14.95 5.11 -16.80
CA HIS A 231 13.73 5.08 -17.60
C HIS A 231 13.68 3.74 -18.33
N ILE A 232 12.75 2.87 -17.95
CA ILE A 232 12.56 1.56 -18.60
C ILE A 232 11.25 1.62 -19.37
N ARG A 233 11.36 1.53 -20.69
CA ARG A 233 10.21 1.37 -21.58
C ARG A 233 9.61 -0.02 -21.40
N THR A 234 8.40 -0.11 -20.87
CA THR A 234 7.70 -1.39 -20.66
C THR A 234 6.88 -1.80 -21.88
N ASP A 235 6.70 -0.89 -22.83
CA ASP A 235 6.13 -1.14 -24.15
C ASP A 235 7.13 -1.79 -25.13
N SER A 236 8.42 -1.86 -24.78
CA SER A 236 9.40 -2.61 -25.55
C SER A 236 9.52 -4.05 -25.04
N PHE A 237 9.78 -4.99 -25.96
CA PHE A 237 10.00 -6.40 -25.61
C PHE A 237 11.13 -6.58 -24.60
N THR A 238 12.24 -5.85 -24.77
CA THR A 238 13.41 -5.95 -23.89
C THR A 238 13.13 -5.47 -22.47
N GLY A 239 12.45 -4.32 -22.32
CA GLY A 239 12.09 -3.79 -21.01
C GLY A 239 11.04 -4.65 -20.31
N PHE A 240 10.05 -5.14 -21.07
CA PHE A 240 9.05 -6.09 -20.56
C PHE A 240 9.70 -7.41 -20.11
N ALA A 241 10.53 -8.03 -20.95
CA ALA A 241 11.19 -9.30 -20.64
C ALA A 241 12.09 -9.19 -19.40
N MET A 242 12.82 -8.08 -19.25
CA MET A 242 13.65 -7.82 -18.07
C MET A 242 12.79 -7.72 -16.80
N LEU A 243 11.70 -6.93 -16.81
CA LEU A 243 10.80 -6.81 -15.66
C LEU A 243 10.07 -8.13 -15.37
N TRP A 244 9.70 -8.89 -16.41
CA TRP A 244 9.04 -10.18 -16.27
C TRP A 244 9.96 -11.20 -15.62
N PHE A 245 11.23 -11.23 -16.03
CA PHE A 245 12.26 -12.06 -15.39
C PHE A 245 12.45 -11.68 -13.91
N ILE A 246 12.59 -10.39 -13.60
CA ILE A 246 12.71 -9.89 -12.23
C ILE A 246 11.48 -10.26 -11.39
N GLY A 247 10.27 -10.10 -11.95
CA GLY A 247 9.02 -10.51 -11.30
C GLY A 247 8.95 -12.03 -11.05
N GLY A 248 9.50 -12.83 -11.97
CA GLY A 248 9.65 -14.28 -11.82
C GLY A 248 10.58 -14.71 -10.69
N LEU A 249 11.42 -13.80 -10.17
CA LEU A 249 12.28 -14.08 -9.01
C LEU A 249 11.50 -14.22 -7.69
N ARG A 250 10.18 -14.00 -7.70
CA ARG A 250 9.24 -14.15 -6.57
C ARG A 250 9.48 -15.41 -5.73
N ARG A 251 9.76 -16.56 -6.35
CA ARG A 251 10.04 -17.82 -5.61
C ARG A 251 11.25 -17.74 -4.68
N TRP A 252 12.24 -16.90 -5.00
CA TRP A 252 13.44 -16.72 -4.20
C TRP A 252 13.31 -15.61 -3.17
N ARG A 253 12.24 -14.79 -3.22
CA ARG A 253 12.02 -13.63 -2.33
C ARG A 253 12.30 -13.97 -0.86
N ARG A 254 11.83 -15.12 -0.40
CA ARG A 254 11.98 -15.58 0.99
C ARG A 254 13.43 -15.83 1.44
N ARG A 255 14.37 -15.96 0.51
CA ARG A 255 15.81 -16.14 0.79
C ARG A 255 16.61 -14.84 0.72
N LEU A 256 15.96 -13.74 0.33
CA LEU A 256 16.63 -12.46 0.11
C LEU A 256 16.75 -11.67 1.40
N LEU A 257 17.76 -10.79 1.45
CA LEU A 257 18.01 -9.96 2.62
C LEU A 257 16.78 -9.14 3.01
N ARG A 258 16.07 -8.56 2.04
CA ARG A 258 14.90 -7.72 2.31
C ARG A 258 13.84 -8.49 3.10
N HIS A 259 13.57 -9.75 2.73
CA HIS A 259 12.59 -10.57 3.42
C HIS A 259 12.98 -10.82 4.88
N LYS A 260 14.27 -11.08 5.13
CA LYS A 260 14.78 -11.27 6.49
C LYS A 260 14.57 -10.02 7.35
N VAL A 261 14.97 -8.85 6.86
CA VAL A 261 14.83 -7.57 7.57
C VAL A 261 13.35 -7.26 7.84
N GLU A 262 12.47 -7.45 6.86
CA GLU A 262 11.03 -7.20 7.02
C GLU A 262 10.37 -8.17 8.00
N THR A 263 10.76 -9.44 7.97
CA THR A 263 10.28 -10.45 8.92
C THR A 263 10.71 -10.10 10.34
N GLU A 264 11.97 -9.70 10.54
CA GLU A 264 12.46 -9.26 11.85
C GLU A 264 11.72 -8.02 12.36
N HIS A 265 11.43 -7.03 11.49
CA HIS A 265 10.61 -5.88 11.86
C HIS A 265 9.18 -6.28 12.22
N LEU A 266 8.58 -7.18 11.44
CA LEU A 266 7.24 -7.70 11.69
C LEU A 266 7.19 -8.39 13.06
N GLU A 267 8.09 -9.33 13.33
CA GLU A 267 8.08 -10.10 14.58
C GLU A 267 8.32 -9.20 15.80
N ARG A 268 9.21 -8.19 15.71
CA ARG A 268 9.41 -7.21 16.78
C ARG A 268 8.15 -6.39 17.08
N TRP A 269 7.55 -5.80 16.05
CA TRP A 269 6.34 -4.97 16.21
C TRP A 269 5.14 -5.81 16.67
N TYR A 270 4.95 -6.99 16.09
CA TYR A 270 3.82 -7.84 16.41
C TYR A 270 3.96 -8.44 17.81
N GLY A 271 5.16 -8.90 18.19
CA GLY A 271 5.46 -9.35 19.55
C GLY A 271 5.23 -8.25 20.59
N LEU A 272 5.62 -7.00 20.28
CA LEU A 272 5.35 -5.85 21.13
C LEU A 272 3.85 -5.61 21.35
N ALA A 273 3.05 -5.66 20.28
CA ALA A 273 1.61 -5.50 20.37
C ALA A 273 0.95 -6.62 21.20
N LEU A 274 1.26 -7.89 20.89
CA LEU A 274 0.67 -9.03 21.62
C LEU A 274 1.12 -9.08 23.08
N GLY A 275 2.34 -8.63 23.39
CA GLY A 275 2.85 -8.53 24.76
C GLY A 275 2.02 -7.60 25.66
N HIS A 276 1.38 -6.57 25.09
CA HIS A 276 0.51 -5.65 25.82
C HIS A 276 -0.94 -6.11 25.88
N ALA A 277 -1.39 -7.01 25.00
CA ALA A 277 -2.82 -7.32 24.80
C ALA A 277 -3.56 -7.81 26.06
N ARG A 278 -2.87 -8.47 26.99
CA ARG A 278 -3.47 -8.95 28.25
C ARG A 278 -3.59 -7.85 29.31
N GLN A 279 -2.64 -6.91 29.34
CA GLN A 279 -2.56 -5.85 30.34
C GLN A 279 -3.34 -4.62 29.89
N ASP A 280 -3.15 -4.24 28.63
CA ASP A 280 -3.79 -3.10 27.99
C ASP A 280 -4.15 -3.46 26.54
N TYR A 281 -5.41 -3.84 26.37
CA TYR A 281 -5.97 -4.23 25.07
C TYR A 281 -6.08 -3.05 24.10
N ALA A 282 -6.40 -1.86 24.61
CA ALA A 282 -6.54 -0.66 23.79
C ALA A 282 -5.17 -0.26 23.22
N LEU A 283 -4.15 -0.25 24.07
CA LEU A 283 -2.77 0.02 23.65
C LEU A 283 -2.26 -1.01 22.66
N ALA A 284 -2.49 -2.31 22.90
CA ALA A 284 -2.10 -3.36 21.96
C ALA A 284 -2.73 -3.17 20.58
N THR A 285 -4.03 -2.82 20.55
CA THR A 285 -4.76 -2.54 19.31
C THR A 285 -4.19 -1.30 18.61
N GLU A 286 -3.86 -0.24 19.35
CA GLU A 286 -3.27 0.96 18.77
C GLU A 286 -1.83 0.74 18.28
N ILE A 287 -1.01 -0.06 18.96
CA ILE A 287 0.31 -0.47 18.45
C ILE A 287 0.15 -1.16 17.08
N LEU A 288 -0.86 -2.02 16.92
CA LEU A 288 -1.14 -2.61 15.60
C LEU A 288 -1.54 -1.53 14.59
N ASN A 289 -2.41 -0.60 14.98
CA ASN A 289 -2.86 0.49 14.11
C ASN A 289 -1.75 1.44 13.68
N CYS A 290 -0.71 1.65 14.50
CA CYS A 290 0.46 2.45 14.16
C CYS A 290 1.18 1.97 12.89
N ARG A 291 1.02 0.70 12.48
CA ARG A 291 1.57 0.20 11.21
C ARG A 291 1.09 0.99 9.99
N ARG A 292 -0.04 1.70 10.08
CA ARG A 292 -0.54 2.62 9.02
C ARG A 292 0.42 3.76 8.66
N LEU A 293 1.36 4.07 9.56
CA LEU A 293 2.36 5.12 9.35
C LEU A 293 3.40 4.72 8.31
N ILE A 294 3.65 3.41 8.16
CA ILE A 294 4.61 2.88 7.20
C ILE A 294 4.00 2.93 5.80
N LYS A 295 4.62 3.71 4.91
CA LYS A 295 4.12 3.94 3.55
C LYS A 295 5.25 3.91 2.53
N GLY A 296 4.89 3.46 1.34
CA GLY A 296 5.73 3.52 0.14
C GLY A 296 6.94 2.59 0.18
N TYR A 297 7.82 2.83 -0.80
CA TYR A 297 9.09 2.16 -1.04
C TYR A 297 10.23 3.18 -0.98
N SER A 298 11.49 2.74 -0.99
CA SER A 298 12.67 3.64 -1.03
C SER A 298 12.72 4.65 0.13
N ASP A 299 13.10 5.91 -0.14
CA ASP A 299 13.16 7.01 0.84
C ASP A 299 11.86 7.26 1.58
N THR A 300 10.72 7.03 0.93
CA THR A 300 9.41 7.18 1.57
C THR A 300 9.24 6.15 2.67
N HIS A 301 9.67 4.91 2.43
CA HIS A 301 9.65 3.85 3.43
C HIS A 301 10.59 4.15 4.59
N ALA A 302 11.84 4.56 4.33
CA ALA A 302 12.82 4.87 5.37
C ALA A 302 12.35 6.01 6.30
N ARG A 303 11.80 7.09 5.73
CA ARG A 303 11.23 8.20 6.52
C ARG A 303 10.00 7.77 7.32
N ALA A 304 9.14 6.95 6.71
CA ALA A 304 7.94 6.45 7.37
C ALA A 304 8.27 5.50 8.53
N GLN A 305 9.29 4.65 8.38
CA GLN A 305 9.82 3.78 9.43
C GLN A 305 10.35 4.60 10.61
N SER A 306 11.16 5.63 10.35
CA SER A 306 11.67 6.52 11.42
C SER A 306 10.54 7.20 12.21
N LYS A 307 9.47 7.66 11.54
CA LYS A 307 8.30 8.21 12.22
C LYS A 307 7.57 7.18 13.07
N PHE A 308 7.43 5.96 12.55
CA PHE A 308 6.83 4.85 13.29
C PHE A 308 7.63 4.51 14.54
N ASP A 309 8.95 4.38 14.42
CA ASP A 309 9.84 4.09 15.55
C ASP A 309 9.78 5.20 16.62
N CYS A 310 9.71 6.47 16.20
CA CYS A 310 9.54 7.60 17.10
C CYS A 310 8.23 7.52 17.90
N VAL A 311 7.10 7.21 17.25
CA VAL A 311 5.82 7.01 17.94
C VAL A 311 5.89 5.84 18.92
N LEU A 312 6.47 4.71 18.52
CA LEU A 312 6.60 3.56 19.41
C LEU A 312 7.56 3.78 20.58
N SER A 313 8.55 4.68 20.42
CA SER A 313 9.46 5.04 21.52
C SER A 313 8.76 5.73 22.68
N ALA A 314 7.57 6.30 22.46
CA ALA A 314 6.75 6.93 23.49
C ALA A 314 5.88 5.94 24.29
N LEU A 315 5.83 4.65 23.91
CA LEU A 315 5.03 3.64 24.62
C LEU A 315 5.31 3.55 26.13
N PRO A 316 6.57 3.64 26.62
CA PRO A 316 6.83 3.63 28.05
C PRO A 316 6.17 4.79 28.81
N MET A 317 5.88 5.91 28.14
CA MET A 317 5.22 7.08 28.73
C MET A 317 3.68 6.91 28.84
N LEU A 318 3.12 5.94 28.12
CA LEU A 318 1.69 5.63 28.09
C LEU A 318 1.33 4.45 29.00
N LYS A 319 2.32 3.67 29.42
CA LYS A 319 2.13 2.62 30.42
C LYS A 319 1.67 3.30 31.71
N ASP A 320 0.45 3.00 32.15
CA ASP A 320 -0.21 3.52 33.37
C ASP A 320 -1.04 4.83 33.23
N ARG A 321 -1.46 5.21 32.02
CA ARG A 321 -2.45 6.29 31.78
C ARG A 321 -3.75 5.75 31.19
#